data_AF-C3ZW91-F1
#
_entry.id   AF-C3ZW91-F1
#
_cell.length_a   1.000
_cell.length_b   1.000
_cell.length_c   1.000
_cell.angle_alpha   90.00
_cell.angle_beta   90.00
_cell.angle_gamma   90.00
#
_symmetry.space_group_name_H-M   'P 1'
#
loop_
_entity.id
_entity.type
_entity.pdbx_description
1 polymer ?
#
loop_
_entity_poly.entity_id
_entity_poly.type
_entity_poly.pdbx_seq_one_letter_code
_entity_poly.pdbx_strand_id
1 'polypeptide(L)'
;KILKFIREEISRHRRDLDRENPRDFLDFCLIEVDRHDKVDNLTEENVMHVVQELLFGGIDTTTNTLRWGLMYMILYPDVQKKV
;
A
#
# COMPACT_ATOMS: atom_id res chain seq x y z
N LYS A 1 -3.14 6.69 14.19
CA LYS A 1 -2.04 5.69 14.17
C LYS A 1 -1.57 5.44 12.74
N ILE A 2 -2.39 4.87 11.85
CA ILE A 2 -2.02 4.62 10.44
C ILE A 2 -1.84 5.89 9.59
N LEU A 3 -2.72 6.88 9.69
CA LEU A 3 -2.61 8.14 8.92
C LEU A 3 -1.34 8.92 9.26
N LYS A 4 -0.95 8.88 10.55
CA LYS A 4 0.30 9.49 11.01
C LYS A 4 1.50 8.77 10.39
N PHE A 5 1.48 7.44 10.39
CA PHE A 5 2.51 6.63 9.75
C PHE A 5 2.61 6.92 8.25
N ILE A 6 1.50 6.95 7.52
CA ILE A 6 1.47 7.28 6.08
C ILE A 6 2.08 8.66 5.84
N ARG A 7 1.70 9.67 6.64
CA ARG A 7 2.27 11.02 6.53
C ARG A 7 3.78 11.05 6.81
N GLU A 8 4.25 10.29 7.79
CA GLU A 8 5.68 10.15 8.11
C GLU A 8 6.45 9.42 7.00
N GLU A 9 5.85 8.45 6.31
CA GLU A 9 6.41 7.80 5.13
C GLU A 9 6.47 8.75 3.93
N ILE A 10 5.39 9.49 3.63
CA ILE A 10 5.38 10.50 2.56
C ILE A 10 6.47 11.54 2.81
N SER A 11 6.60 12.00 4.05
CA SER A 11 7.65 12.96 4.44
C SER A 11 9.06 12.39 4.26
N ARG A 12 9.26 11.08 4.47
CA ARG A 12 10.54 10.41 4.19
C ARG A 12 10.80 10.33 2.70
N HIS A 13 9.81 9.92 1.92
CA HIS A 13 9.94 9.81 0.47
C HIS A 13 10.27 11.15 -0.16
N ARG A 14 9.58 12.23 0.26
CA ARG A 14 9.88 13.61 -0.16
C ARG A 14 11.32 14.06 0.13
N ARG A 15 11.91 13.67 1.26
CA ARG A 15 13.29 14.05 1.60
C ARG A 15 14.34 13.33 0.77
N ASP A 16 14.09 12.06 0.49
CA ASP A 16 15.04 11.17 -0.17
C ASP A 16 14.65 10.89 -1.63
N LEU A 17 13.82 11.75 -2.23
CA LEU A 17 13.25 11.54 -3.56
C LEU A 17 14.33 11.69 -4.64
N ASP A 18 14.66 10.60 -5.31
CA ASP A 18 15.48 10.58 -6.51
C ASP A 18 14.57 10.42 -7.74
N ARG A 19 14.50 11.47 -8.57
CA ARG A 19 13.63 11.49 -9.76
C ARG A 19 14.13 10.56 -10.87
N GLU A 20 15.42 10.26 -10.89
CA GLU A 20 16.03 9.37 -11.88
C GLU A 20 15.91 7.90 -11.46
N ASN A 21 15.70 7.63 -10.17
CA ASN A 21 15.60 6.29 -9.62
C ASN A 21 14.48 6.17 -8.55
N PRO A 22 13.19 6.24 -8.95
CA PRO A 22 12.06 6.06 -8.04
C PRO A 22 12.03 4.65 -7.45
N ARG A 23 11.91 4.54 -6.13
CA ARG A 23 12.04 3.28 -5.38
C ARG A 23 10.79 2.42 -5.41
N ASP A 24 9.63 3.08 -5.31
CA ASP A 24 8.34 2.41 -5.21
C ASP A 24 7.18 3.27 -5.71
N PHE A 25 5.96 2.73 -5.61
CA PHE A 25 4.72 3.38 -6.02
C PHE A 25 4.57 4.81 -5.47
N LEU A 26 5.01 5.06 -4.23
CA LEU A 26 4.87 6.37 -3.61
C LEU A 26 5.79 7.39 -4.27
N ASP A 27 7.05 7.04 -4.56
CA ASP A 27 7.96 7.93 -5.30
C ASP A 27 7.39 8.28 -6.68
N PHE A 28 6.85 7.29 -7.41
CA PHE A 28 6.21 7.54 -8.71
C PHE A 28 5.04 8.52 -8.60
N CYS A 29 4.17 8.35 -7.60
CA CYS A 29 3.06 9.26 -7.35
C CYS A 29 3.53 10.69 -7.02
N LEU A 30 4.56 10.83 -6.17
CA LEU A 30 5.08 12.15 -5.80
C LEU A 30 5.75 12.86 -6.99
N ILE A 31 6.45 12.13 -7.85
CA ILE A 31 7.01 12.69 -9.10
C ILE A 31 5.89 13.15 -10.03
N GLU A 32 4.80 12.39 -10.16
CA GLU A 32 3.68 12.75 -11.02
C GLU A 32 2.92 13.97 -10.49
N VAL A 33 2.73 14.08 -9.16
CA VAL A 33 2.18 15.29 -8.51
C VAL A 33 2.99 16.52 -8.91
N ASP A 34 4.32 16.43 -8.88
CA ASP A 34 5.20 17.56 -9.21
C ASP A 34 5.21 17.89 -10.71
N ARG A 35 4.97 16.91 -11.58
CA ARG A 35 4.97 17.10 -13.04
C ARG A 35 3.70 17.76 -13.54
N HIS A 36 2.56 17.58 -12.87
CA HIS A 36 1.24 18.04 -13.31
C HIS A 36 0.92 17.68 -14.79
N ASP A 37 1.53 16.63 -15.33
CA ASP A 37 1.56 16.36 -16.78
C ASP A 37 0.36 15.53 -17.23
N LYS A 38 0.01 14.47 -16.47
CA LYS A 38 -0.92 13.42 -16.97
C LYS A 38 -2.22 13.30 -16.21
N VAL A 39 -2.26 13.76 -14.96
CA VAL A 39 -3.43 13.63 -14.09
C VAL A 39 -3.79 15.00 -13.53
N ASP A 40 -4.75 15.64 -14.18
CA ASP A 40 -5.31 16.91 -13.72
C ASP A 40 -5.78 16.76 -12.27
N ASN A 41 -5.36 17.70 -11.42
CA ASN A 41 -5.70 17.75 -10.00
C ASN A 41 -5.16 16.59 -9.15
N LEU A 42 -4.14 15.84 -9.59
CA LEU A 42 -3.44 14.92 -8.69
C LEU A 42 -2.68 15.73 -7.64
N THR A 43 -3.19 15.72 -6.41
CA THR A 43 -2.54 16.36 -5.27
C THR A 43 -1.87 15.34 -4.35
N GLU A 44 -0.94 15.80 -3.52
CA GLU A 44 -0.33 14.97 -2.48
C GLU A 44 -1.38 14.42 -1.49
N GLU A 45 -2.48 15.15 -1.25
CA GLU A 45 -3.61 14.66 -0.45
C GLU A 45 -4.29 13.46 -1.13
N ASN A 46 -4.48 13.50 -2.45
CA ASN A 46 -4.99 12.34 -3.18
C ASN A 46 -4.04 11.14 -3.08
N VAL A 47 -2.72 11.36 -3.18
CA VAL A 47 -1.72 10.30 -2.99
C VAL A 47 -1.83 9.69 -1.61
N MET A 48 -1.98 10.51 -0.56
CA MET A 48 -2.20 10.04 0.80
C MET A 48 -3.45 9.15 0.90
N HIS A 49 -4.56 9.53 0.28
CA HIS A 49 -5.78 8.73 0.25
C HIS A 49 -5.61 7.42 -0.52
N VAL A 50 -4.93 7.43 -1.67
CA VAL A 50 -4.69 6.21 -2.45
C VAL A 50 -3.83 5.21 -1.67
N VAL A 51 -2.75 5.68 -1.03
CA VAL A 51 -1.90 4.82 -0.18
C VAL A 51 -2.69 4.26 1.00
N GLN A 52 -3.56 5.07 1.59
CA GLN A 52 -4.44 4.61 2.67
C GLN A 52 -5.38 3.49 2.19
N GLU A 53 -6.10 3.68 1.09
CA GLU A 53 -7.03 2.69 0.55
C GLU A 53 -6.31 1.40 0.15
N LEU A 54 -5.14 1.51 -0.49
CA LEU A 54 -4.33 0.35 -0.88
C LEU A 54 -3.92 -0.49 0.34
N LEU A 55 -3.46 0.16 1.41
CA LEU A 55 -3.05 -0.52 2.63
C LEU A 55 -4.24 -1.15 3.36
N PHE A 56 -5.33 -0.41 3.55
CA PHE A 56 -6.51 -0.94 4.25
C PHE A 56 -7.17 -2.09 3.48
N GLY A 57 -7.40 -1.91 2.18
CA GLY A 57 -7.99 -2.92 1.33
C GLY A 57 -7.14 -4.19 1.27
N GLY A 58 -5.82 -4.05 1.13
CA GLY A 58 -4.90 -5.19 1.04
C GLY A 58 -4.71 -5.94 2.36
N ILE A 59 -4.53 -5.21 3.46
CA ILE A 59 -4.22 -5.83 4.77
C ILE A 59 -5.43 -6.58 5.31
N ASP A 60 -6.61 -5.95 5.35
CA ASP A 60 -7.77 -6.54 6.01
C ASP A 60 -8.25 -7.79 5.28
N THR A 61 -8.41 -7.70 3.96
CA THR A 61 -8.92 -8.81 3.13
C THR A 61 -7.96 -10.00 3.11
N THR A 62 -6.65 -9.77 2.92
CA THR A 62 -5.65 -10.84 2.89
C THR A 62 -5.48 -11.47 4.26
N THR A 63 -5.41 -10.67 5.33
CA THR A 63 -5.27 -11.19 6.70
C THR A 63 -6.48 -12.04 7.07
N ASN A 64 -7.70 -11.56 6.79
CA ASN A 64 -8.91 -12.32 7.09
C ASN A 64 -8.94 -13.62 6.27
N THR A 65 -8.61 -13.56 4.98
CA THR A 65 -8.58 -14.73 4.10
C THR A 65 -7.58 -15.77 4.58
N LEU A 66 -6.36 -15.37 4.90
CA LEU A 66 -5.33 -16.27 5.43
C LEU A 66 -5.73 -16.84 6.79
N ARG A 67 -6.32 -16.02 7.67
CA ARG A 67 -6.80 -16.46 8.99
C ARG A 67 -7.83 -17.56 8.86
N TRP A 68 -8.85 -17.38 8.01
CA TRP A 68 -9.86 -18.39 7.76
C TRP A 68 -9.26 -19.61 7.05
N GLY A 69 -8.42 -19.40 6.04
CA GLY A 69 -7.72 -20.47 5.34
C GLY A 69 -6.94 -21.38 6.28
N LEU A 70 -6.13 -20.81 7.17
CA LEU A 70 -5.38 -21.54 8.20
C LEU A 70 -6.32 -22.24 9.19
N MET A 71 -7.38 -21.58 9.63
CA MET A 71 -8.36 -22.20 10.54
C MET A 71 -9.03 -23.42 9.90
N TYR A 72 -9.43 -23.32 8.63
CA TYR A 72 -9.98 -24.44 7.87
C TYR A 72 -8.96 -25.57 7.72
N MET A 73 -7.70 -25.27 7.45
CA MET A 73 -6.66 -26.30 7.36
C MET A 73 -6.43 -27.04 8.68
N ILE A 74 -6.56 -26.37 9.84
CA ILE A 74 -6.52 -27.02 11.16
C ILE A 74 -7.72 -27.96 11.35
N LEU A 75 -8.91 -27.56 10.92
CA LEU A 75 -10.14 -28.34 11.04
C LEU A 75 -10.22 -29.53 10.06
N TYR A 76 -9.49 -29.46 8.94
CA TYR A 76 -9.46 -30.49 7.90
C TYR A 76 -8.01 -30.96 7.60
N PRO A 77 -7.39 -31.76 8.49
CA PRO A 77 -5.99 -32.17 8.34
C PRO A 77 -5.70 -32.99 7.09
N ASP A 78 -6.69 -33.71 6.55
CA ASP A 78 -6.59 -34.46 5.30
C ASP A 78 -6.44 -33.54 4.09
N VAL A 79 -7.04 -32.35 4.12
CA VAL A 79 -6.84 -31.30 3.11
C VAL A 79 -5.46 -30.67 3.28
N GLN A 80 -5.07 -30.27 4.51
CA GLN A 80 -3.75 -29.68 4.79
C GLN A 80 -2.58 -30.59 4.37
N LYS A 81 -2.71 -31.91 4.50
CA LYS A 81 -1.66 -32.87 4.10
C LYS A 81 -1.39 -32.92 2.59
N LYS A 82 -2.29 -32.38 1.76
CA LYS A 82 -2.16 -32.38 0.29
C LYS A 82 -1.46 -31.14 -0.26
N VAL A 83 -1.22 -30.13 0.59
CA VAL A 83 -0.50 -28.89 0.28
C VAL A 83 0.88 -28.97 0.89
#